data_AF-A0A941P689-F1
#
_entry.id   AF-A0A941P689-F1
#
_cell.length_a   1.000
_cell.length_b   1.000
_cell.length_c   1.000
_cell.angle_alpha   90.00
_cell.angle_beta   90.00
_cell.angle_gamma   90.00
#
_symmetry.space_group_name_H-M   'P 1'
#
loop_
_entity.id
_entity.type
_entity.pdbx_description
1 polymer ?
#
loop_
_entity_poly.entity_id
_entity_poly.type
_entity_poly.pdbx_seq_one_letter_code
_entity_poly.pdbx_strand_id
1 'polypeptide(L)' 'HDAHHEVMECLGSMMWESQRAGRPPDGAAYIACVQQRATRD' A
#
# COMPACT_ATOMS: atom_id res chain seq x y z
N HIS A 1 6.79 -0.50 -15.20
CA HIS A 1 5.60 -0.50 -14.34
C HIS A 1 5.55 0.88 -13.72
N ASP A 2 4.64 1.73 -14.14
CA ASP A 2 4.68 3.14 -13.76
C ASP A 2 4.55 3.30 -12.23
N ALA A 3 5.20 4.32 -11.66
CA ALA A 3 5.14 4.64 -10.22
C ALA A 3 3.70 4.69 -9.68
N HIS A 4 2.74 5.07 -10.52
CA HIS A 4 1.32 5.03 -10.20
C HIS A 4 0.81 3.61 -9.90
N HIS A 5 1.20 2.60 -10.69
CA HIS A 5 0.80 1.22 -10.44
C HIS A 5 1.38 0.68 -9.13
N GLU A 6 2.60 1.07 -8.75
CA GLU A 6 3.18 0.65 -7.47
C GLU A 6 2.42 1.22 -6.27
N VAL A 7 1.98 2.47 -6.37
CA VAL A 7 1.14 3.12 -5.37
C VAL A 7 -0.21 2.42 -5.26
N MET A 8 -0.83 2.07 -6.40
CA MET A 8 -2.12 1.36 -6.42
C MET A 8 -2.03 -0.06 -5.83
N GLU A 9 -0.91 -0.76 -5.99
CA GLU A 9 -0.67 -2.06 -5.34
C GLU A 9 -0.59 -1.94 -3.81
N CYS A 10 0.09 -0.92 -3.29
CA CYS A 10 0.14 -0.65 -1.86
C CYS A 10 -1.25 -0.28 -1.32
N LEU A 11 -2.02 0.51 -2.07
CA LEU A 11 -3.40 0.87 -1.72
C LEU A 11 -4.31 -0.36 -1.67
N GLY A 12 -4.26 -1.20 -2.70
CA GLY A 12 -5.05 -2.43 -2.79
C GLY A 12 -4.77 -3.37 -1.62
N SER A 13 -3.50 -3.56 -1.27
CA SER A 13 -3.08 -4.39 -0.14
C SER A 13 -3.62 -3.87 1.19
N MET A 14 -3.49 -2.56 1.46
CA MET A 14 -4.03 -1.94 2.68
C MET A 14 -5.55 -2.13 2.80
N MET A 15 -6.27 -1.93 1.69
CA MET A 15 -7.74 -2.07 1.66
C MET A 15 -8.17 -3.53 1.87
N TRP A 16 -7.46 -4.49 1.30
CA TRP A 16 -7.74 -5.92 1.49
C TRP A 16 -7.54 -6.34 2.96
N GLU A 17 -6.43 -5.93 3.57
CA GLU A 17 -6.14 -6.23 4.97
C GLU A 17 -7.15 -5.57 5.93
N SER A 18 -7.54 -4.32 5.65
CA SER A 18 -8.57 -3.60 6.42
C SER A 18 -9.89 -4.35 6.41
N GLN A 19 -10.35 -4.77 5.23
CA GLN A 19 -11.60 -5.51 5.07
C GLN A 19 -11.52 -6.87 5.75
N ARG A 20 -10.43 -7.62 5.55
CA ARG A 20 -10.24 -8.96 6.12
C ARG A 20 -10.18 -8.93 7.65
N ALA A 21 -9.50 -7.94 8.22
CA ALA A 21 -9.32 -7.82 9.67
C ALA A 21 -10.43 -7.02 10.36
N GLY A 22 -11.38 -6.43 9.61
CA GLY A 22 -12.45 -5.61 10.17
C GLY A 22 -11.94 -4.38 10.93
N ARG A 23 -10.75 -3.88 10.58
CA ARG A 23 -10.10 -2.73 11.24
C ARG A 23 -9.88 -1.59 10.24
N PRO A 24 -9.74 -0.34 10.70
CA PRO A 24 -9.44 0.77 9.82
C PRO A 24 -8.18 0.52 8.96
N PRO A 25 -8.11 1.07 7.74
CA PRO A 25 -6.91 1.01 6.91
C PRO A 25 -5.68 1.57 7.64
N ASP A 26 -4.57 0.86 7.53
CA ASP A 26 -3.30 1.28 8.14
C ASP A 26 -2.52 2.19 7.19
N GLY A 27 -2.69 3.49 7.38
CA GLY A 27 -2.00 4.50 6.57
C GLY A 27 -0.48 4.48 6.73
N ALA A 28 0.05 4.08 7.90
CA ALA A 28 1.49 4.01 8.12
C ALA A 28 2.11 2.85 7.31
N ALA A 29 1.44 1.69 7.29
CA ALA A 29 1.85 0.56 6.47
C ALA A 29 1.80 0.89 4.96
N TYR A 30 0.78 1.65 4.52
CA TYR A 30 0.68 2.12 3.14
C TYR A 30 1.86 3.02 2.75
N ILE A 31 2.18 4.04 3.56
CA ILE A 31 3.30 4.94 3.28
C ILE A 31 4.63 4.18 3.26
N ALA A 32 4.84 3.26 4.20
CA ALA A 32 6.04 2.43 4.22
C ALA A 32 6.17 1.56 2.96
N CYS A 33 5.06 0.98 2.48
CA CYS A 33 5.03 0.22 1.22
C CYS A 33 5.41 1.08 0.02
N VAL A 34 4.80 2.27 -0.11
CA VAL A 34 5.09 3.21 -1.21
C VAL A 34 6.55 3.65 -1.18
N GLN A 35 7.09 4.00 -0.01
CA GLN A 35 8.48 4.41 0.14
C GLN A 35 9.44 3.29 -0.26
N GLN A 36 9.22 2.06 0.21
CA GLN A 36 10.07 0.92 -0.13
C GLN A 36 10.13 0.68 -1.64
N ARG A 37 9.00 0.79 -2.34
CA ARG A 37 8.91 0.56 -3.78
C ARG A 37 9.52 1.72 -4.57
N ALA A 38 9.24 2.97 -4.17
CA ALA A 38 9.86 4.16 -4.75
C ALA A 38 11.39 4.21 -4.60
N THR A 39 11.97 3.50 -3.62
CA THR A 39 13.42 3.38 -3.43
C THR A 39 14.05 2.14 -4.10
N ARG A 40 13.24 1.27 -4.72
CA ARG A 40 13.72 0.04 -5.39
C ARG A 40 13.93 0.21 -6.90
N ASP A 41 13.56 1.37 -7.44
CA ASP A 41 13.96 1.89 -8.77
C ASP A 41 15.29 2.66 -8.68
#